data_AF-A0A096PDR4-F1
#
_entry.id   AF-A0A096PDR4-F1
#
_cell.length_a   1.000
_cell.length_b   1.000
_cell.length_c   1.000
_cell.angle_alpha   90.00
_cell.angle_beta   90.00
_cell.angle_gamma   90.00
#
_symmetry.space_group_name_H-M   'P 1'
#
loop_
_entity.id
_entity.type
_entity.pdbx_description
1 polymer ?
#
loop_
_entity_poly.entity_id
_entity_poly.type
_entity_poly.pdbx_seq_one_letter_code
_entity_poly.pdbx_strand_id
1 'polypeptide(L)'
;MKALICWLGQFSIAKPDILTLCRTAYNARHDPQMATLEALSQELSVAPSETEKTFRAVRHFVGRLAERIRVSINLVHDSVQLGPLLNSYRIKRVEAPAASTVPPADGLRNLNSILKRMLRADDPRLEDMQHYMSLLDGPMMLESAIKSMYEEDHGQTRVHAEIQMLEEFHRNKRNFVGHDRYIACSKLACLCCRFYFRHHPGQFREPASHQKTYLNWRPIELPGGHENEHWQHQRRVLANISTELSRAVEQQIVTQQQPTPWQPDSLTNITADMAAASLAETQEPFESEDNWNDDSASLAHLNEDEFNDEADFSDETNSSDESDGGAYL
;
A
#
# COMPACT_ATOMS: atom_id res chain seq x y z
N MET A 1 -3.29 24.84 19.34
CA MET A 1 -1.88 25.00 18.92
C MET A 1 -0.86 24.73 20.03
N LYS A 2 -0.94 25.39 21.21
CA LYS A 2 0.01 25.14 22.32
C LYS A 2 0.11 23.66 22.74
N ALA A 3 -1.03 22.97 22.86
CA ALA A 3 -1.08 21.54 23.19
C ALA A 3 -0.34 20.66 22.17
N LEU A 4 -0.51 20.92 20.88
CA LEU A 4 0.20 20.21 19.80
C LEU A 4 1.71 20.43 19.87
N ILE A 5 2.15 21.67 20.12
CA ILE A 5 3.60 21.97 20.27
C ILE A 5 4.19 21.23 21.47
N CYS A 6 3.51 21.24 22.62
CA CYS A 6 3.95 20.48 23.80
C CYS A 6 4.00 18.97 23.53
N TRP A 7 3.02 18.44 22.81
CA TRP A 7 2.98 17.03 22.40
C TRP A 7 4.12 16.67 21.46
N LEU A 8 4.39 17.49 20.44
CA LEU A 8 5.52 17.29 19.52
C LEU A 8 6.87 17.33 20.25
N GLY A 9 6.98 18.15 21.30
CA GLY A 9 8.18 18.23 22.14
C GLY A 9 8.56 16.89 22.79
N GLN A 10 7.63 15.95 22.97
CA GLN A 10 7.91 14.61 23.53
C GLN A 10 8.79 13.76 22.60
N PHE A 11 8.85 14.10 21.30
CA PHE A 11 9.68 13.42 20.30
C PHE A 11 11.00 14.13 20.05
N SER A 12 11.19 15.36 20.55
CA SER A 12 12.42 16.14 20.41
C SER A 12 13.42 15.78 21.53
N ILE A 13 14.11 14.64 21.37
CA ILE A 13 15.11 14.18 22.34
C ILE A 13 16.51 14.47 21.79
N ALA A 14 17.38 15.13 22.57
CA ALA A 14 18.73 15.51 22.16
C ALA A 14 19.67 14.32 21.90
N LYS A 15 19.42 13.17 22.54
CA LYS A 15 20.03 11.86 22.27
C LYS A 15 18.96 10.79 22.46
N PRO A 16 18.18 10.44 21.43
CA PRO A 16 17.06 9.51 21.60
C PRO A 16 17.59 8.09 21.81
N ASP A 17 17.30 7.51 22.98
CA ASP A 17 17.18 6.06 23.06
C ASP A 17 16.02 5.65 22.13
N ILE A 18 16.32 4.82 21.13
CA ILE A 18 15.38 4.44 20.07
C ILE A 18 14.17 3.71 20.68
N LEU A 19 14.38 2.90 21.71
CA LEU A 19 13.31 2.17 22.38
C LEU A 19 12.36 3.13 23.10
N THR A 20 12.90 4.09 23.84
CA THR A 20 12.13 5.16 24.50
C THR A 20 11.32 5.95 23.48
N LEU A 21 11.92 6.34 22.35
CA LEU A 21 11.21 7.06 21.29
C LEU A 21 10.04 6.23 20.70
N CYS A 22 10.27 4.93 20.45
CA CYS A 22 9.21 4.04 19.97
C CYS A 22 8.11 3.87 21.01
N ARG A 23 8.44 3.83 22.31
CA ARG A 23 7.48 3.69 23.42
C ARG A 23 6.64 4.95 23.62
N THR A 24 7.26 6.11 23.54
CA THR A 24 6.55 7.40 23.50
C THR A 24 5.58 7.43 22.33
N ALA A 25 6.02 7.08 21.13
CA ALA A 25 5.15 7.03 19.95
C ALA A 25 4.02 6.01 20.09
N TYR A 26 4.31 4.83 20.64
CA TYR A 26 3.30 3.81 20.90
C TYR A 26 2.21 4.33 21.84
N ASN A 27 2.57 4.95 22.96
CA ASN A 27 1.59 5.50 23.90
C ASN A 27 0.82 6.69 23.31
N ALA A 28 1.50 7.56 22.56
CA ALA A 28 0.93 8.75 21.96
C ALA A 28 0.02 8.49 20.75
N ARG A 29 -0.04 7.25 20.23
CA ARG A 29 -0.79 6.93 18.99
C ARG A 29 -2.30 7.19 19.08
N HIS A 30 -2.88 7.13 20.28
CA HIS A 30 -4.29 7.43 20.53
C HIS A 30 -4.50 8.82 21.17
N ASP A 31 -3.46 9.64 21.23
CA ASP A 31 -3.57 10.99 21.78
C ASP A 31 -4.47 11.85 20.86
N PRO A 32 -5.34 12.72 21.41
CA PRO A 32 -6.13 13.67 20.63
C PRO A 32 -5.32 14.49 19.62
N GLN A 33 -4.02 14.73 19.87
CA GLN A 33 -3.17 15.43 18.91
C GLN A 33 -3.00 14.69 17.58
N MET A 34 -3.15 13.36 17.53
CA MET A 34 -3.13 12.61 16.27
C MET A 34 -4.34 12.95 15.38
N ALA A 35 -5.51 13.18 15.99
CA ALA A 35 -6.70 13.67 15.28
C ALA A 35 -6.56 15.15 14.89
N THR A 36 -5.93 15.97 15.74
CA THR A 36 -5.60 17.36 15.39
C THR A 36 -4.69 17.44 14.16
N LEU A 37 -3.65 16.58 14.07
CA LEU A 37 -2.77 16.50 12.89
C LEU A 37 -3.54 16.10 11.62
N GLU A 38 -4.50 15.19 11.75
CA GLU A 38 -5.39 14.79 10.65
C GLU A 38 -6.26 15.96 10.17
N ALA A 39 -6.95 16.63 11.08
CA ALA A 39 -7.79 17.79 10.76
C ALA A 39 -6.98 18.90 10.07
N LEU A 40 -5.81 19.25 10.61
CA LEU A 40 -4.91 20.25 10.01
C LEU A 40 -4.43 19.84 8.61
N SER A 41 -4.19 18.54 8.38
CA SER A 41 -3.84 18.06 7.04
C SER A 41 -5.01 18.11 6.05
N GLN A 42 -6.26 18.05 6.52
CA GLN A 42 -7.44 18.13 5.66
C GLN A 42 -7.82 19.58 5.37
N GLU A 43 -7.73 20.48 6.35
CA GLU A 43 -8.05 21.91 6.21
C GLU A 43 -7.09 22.64 5.24
N LEU A 44 -5.82 22.22 5.18
CA LEU A 44 -4.80 22.82 4.32
C LEU A 44 -4.78 22.29 2.87
N SER A 45 -5.70 21.37 2.53
CA SER A 45 -5.82 20.81 1.17
C SER A 45 -6.14 21.85 0.09
N VAL A 46 -6.45 23.10 0.47
CA VAL A 46 -6.75 24.22 -0.43
C VAL A 46 -5.53 25.12 -0.72
N ALA A 47 -4.44 25.04 0.07
CA ALA A 47 -3.05 25.57 -0.11
C ALA A 47 -2.39 25.87 1.27
N PRO A 48 -1.04 25.89 1.46
CA PRO A 48 0.07 25.47 0.60
C PRO A 48 0.53 24.02 0.88
N SER A 49 0.88 23.32 -0.20
CA SER A 49 1.28 21.89 -0.29
C SER A 49 2.25 21.39 0.79
N GLU A 50 3.24 22.18 1.20
CA GLU A 50 4.34 21.68 2.03
C GLU A 50 3.98 21.54 3.51
N THR A 51 3.11 22.41 4.04
CA THR A 51 2.69 22.35 5.44
C THR A 51 1.73 21.17 5.67
N GLU A 52 0.81 20.92 4.74
CA GLU A 52 -0.04 19.72 4.73
C GLU A 52 0.81 18.44 4.76
N LYS A 53 1.76 18.34 3.83
CA LYS A 53 2.68 17.19 3.73
C LYS A 53 3.45 16.99 5.04
N THR A 54 3.87 18.07 5.67
CA THR A 54 4.59 18.01 6.96
C THR A 54 3.72 17.41 8.05
N PHE A 55 2.48 17.86 8.24
CA PHE A 55 1.59 17.28 9.24
C PHE A 55 1.26 15.81 8.98
N ARG A 56 1.04 15.45 7.70
CA ARG A 56 0.85 14.05 7.29
C ARG A 56 2.09 13.21 7.58
N ALA A 57 3.29 13.74 7.30
CA ALA A 57 4.55 13.07 7.55
C ALA A 57 4.79 12.85 9.05
N VAL A 58 4.52 13.84 9.90
CA VAL A 58 4.64 13.70 11.36
C VAL A 58 3.73 12.58 11.87
N ARG A 59 2.45 12.60 11.49
CA ARG A 59 1.51 11.52 11.85
C ARG A 59 2.01 10.16 11.39
N HIS A 60 2.51 10.08 10.16
CA HIS A 60 3.09 8.86 9.61
C HIS A 60 4.31 8.38 10.42
N PHE A 61 5.26 9.25 10.74
CA PHE A 61 6.45 8.86 11.48
C PHE A 61 6.14 8.39 12.91
N VAL A 62 5.25 9.09 13.61
CA VAL A 62 4.77 8.63 14.94
C VAL A 62 4.14 7.25 14.82
N GLY A 63 3.32 7.01 13.80
CA GLY A 63 2.75 5.69 13.52
C GLY A 63 3.79 4.61 13.25
N ARG A 64 4.83 4.91 12.46
CA ARG A 64 5.91 3.98 12.14
C ARG A 64 6.77 3.63 13.35
N LEU A 65 7.01 4.59 14.24
CA LEU A 65 7.70 4.35 15.51
C LEU A 65 6.85 3.47 16.44
N ALA A 66 5.57 3.80 16.60
CA ALA A 66 4.62 3.00 17.37
C ALA A 66 4.51 1.56 16.85
N GLU A 67 4.55 1.39 15.53
CA GLU A 67 4.44 0.10 14.87
C GLU A 67 5.55 -0.89 15.27
N ARG A 68 6.76 -0.41 15.59
CA ARG A 68 7.87 -1.28 16.03
C ARG A 68 7.54 -2.05 17.31
N ILE A 69 6.81 -1.40 18.24
CA ILE A 69 6.34 -2.06 19.47
C ILE A 69 5.11 -2.90 19.16
N ARG A 70 4.12 -2.35 18.44
CA ARG A 70 2.86 -3.03 18.14
C ARG A 70 3.08 -4.36 17.39
N VAL A 71 3.90 -4.36 16.34
CA VAL A 71 4.18 -5.57 15.54
C VAL A 71 4.87 -6.62 16.38
N SER A 72 5.78 -6.25 17.27
CA SER A 72 6.47 -7.19 18.14
C SER A 72 5.49 -7.84 19.13
N ILE A 73 4.61 -7.06 19.76
CA ILE A 73 3.55 -7.57 20.65
C ILE A 73 2.62 -8.53 19.88
N ASN A 74 2.12 -8.10 18.72
CA ASN A 74 1.24 -8.91 17.90
C ASN A 74 1.93 -10.20 17.45
N LEU A 75 3.19 -10.14 17.02
CA LEU A 75 3.94 -11.32 16.59
C LEU A 75 4.07 -12.34 17.73
N VAL A 76 4.39 -11.91 18.95
CA VAL A 76 4.47 -12.83 20.10
C VAL A 76 3.09 -13.44 20.38
N HIS A 77 2.04 -12.63 20.43
CA HIS A 77 0.67 -13.11 20.65
C HIS A 77 0.22 -14.11 19.56
N ASP A 78 0.42 -13.76 18.29
CA ASP A 78 0.04 -14.56 17.14
C ASP A 78 0.89 -15.84 17.03
N SER A 79 2.15 -15.81 17.48
CA SER A 79 3.02 -17.00 17.47
C SER A 79 2.48 -18.16 18.30
N VAL A 80 1.77 -17.85 19.39
CA VAL A 80 1.11 -18.85 20.23
C VAL A 80 -0.05 -19.51 19.48
N GLN A 81 -0.76 -18.75 18.65
CA GLN A 81 -1.93 -19.24 17.89
C GLN A 81 -1.54 -19.91 16.56
N LEU A 82 -0.45 -19.46 15.94
CA LEU A 82 0.01 -19.88 14.61
C LEU A 82 1.21 -20.84 14.66
N GLY A 83 1.53 -21.38 15.83
CA GLY A 83 2.66 -22.29 16.05
C GLY A 83 2.86 -23.35 14.96
N PRO A 84 1.82 -24.07 14.50
CA PRO A 84 1.95 -25.03 13.40
C PRO A 84 2.46 -24.44 12.07
N LEU A 85 2.05 -23.20 11.73
CA LEU A 85 2.49 -22.51 10.51
C LEU A 85 3.95 -22.03 10.62
N LEU A 86 4.40 -21.71 11.84
CA LEU A 86 5.75 -21.20 12.09
C LEU A 86 6.77 -22.34 12.31
N ASN A 87 6.33 -23.49 12.82
CA ASN A 87 7.23 -24.61 13.15
C ASN A 87 7.37 -25.64 12.02
N SER A 88 6.41 -25.73 11.10
CA SER A 88 6.44 -26.70 10.00
C SER A 88 6.07 -26.05 8.68
N TYR A 89 7.06 -25.42 8.04
CA TYR A 89 6.89 -24.81 6.73
C TYR A 89 8.02 -25.20 5.78
N ARG A 90 7.73 -25.13 4.49
CA ARG A 90 8.72 -25.27 3.43
C ARG A 90 8.70 -24.01 2.57
N ILE A 91 9.84 -23.35 2.50
CA ILE A 91 10.03 -22.25 1.56
C ILE A 91 10.16 -22.85 0.15
N LYS A 92 9.35 -22.33 -0.77
CA LYS A 92 9.44 -22.63 -2.20
C LYS A 92 9.53 -21.32 -2.96
N ARG A 93 10.48 -21.26 -3.89
CA ARG A 93 10.57 -20.17 -4.86
C ARG A 93 9.50 -20.39 -5.93
N VAL A 94 8.78 -19.32 -6.26
CA VAL A 94 7.91 -19.22 -7.43
C VAL A 94 8.63 -18.31 -8.41
N GLU A 95 8.82 -18.76 -9.65
CA GLU A 95 9.47 -17.93 -10.66
C GLU A 95 8.56 -16.77 -11.04
N ALA A 96 9.15 -15.58 -11.19
CA ALA A 96 8.41 -14.42 -11.61
C ALA A 96 7.93 -14.63 -13.06
N PRO A 97 6.61 -14.57 -13.32
CA PRO A 97 6.08 -14.70 -14.66
C PRO A 97 6.43 -13.46 -15.49
N ALA A 98 6.50 -13.64 -16.81
CA ALA A 98 6.63 -12.52 -17.73
C ALA A 98 5.40 -11.61 -17.64
N ALA A 99 5.64 -10.30 -17.71
CA ALA A 99 4.61 -9.28 -17.75
C ALA A 99 4.08 -9.13 -19.18
N SER A 100 2.76 -8.95 -19.34
CA SER A 100 2.18 -8.72 -20.65
C SER A 100 2.74 -7.44 -21.30
N THR A 101 3.02 -7.49 -22.60
CA THR A 101 3.51 -6.35 -23.36
C THR A 101 2.49 -5.22 -23.45
N VAL A 102 2.98 -3.99 -23.57
CA VAL A 102 2.13 -2.82 -23.81
C VAL A 102 1.66 -2.85 -25.25
N PRO A 103 0.35 -2.76 -25.53
CA PRO A 103 -0.13 -2.74 -26.90
C PRO A 103 0.33 -1.46 -27.63
N PRO A 104 0.66 -1.54 -28.94
CA PRO A 104 1.10 -0.38 -29.74
C PRO A 104 0.10 0.77 -29.74
N ALA A 105 0.57 2.02 -29.79
CA ALA A 105 -0.25 3.22 -29.90
C ALA A 105 -1.33 3.09 -30.98
N ASP A 106 -2.58 3.34 -30.58
CA ASP A 106 -3.69 3.52 -31.51
C ASP A 106 -4.21 4.97 -31.42
N GLY A 107 -4.97 5.39 -32.44
CA GLY A 107 -5.60 6.71 -32.47
C GLY A 107 -6.68 6.93 -31.40
N LEU A 108 -6.93 5.94 -30.53
CA LEU A 108 -8.00 5.95 -29.52
C LEU A 108 -7.46 6.19 -28.10
N ARG A 109 -6.22 6.66 -27.97
CA ARG A 109 -5.56 6.97 -26.68
C ARG A 109 -5.68 8.44 -26.26
N ASN A 110 -6.43 9.24 -26.99
CA ASN A 110 -6.78 10.61 -26.59
C ASN A 110 -7.86 10.61 -25.49
N LEU A 111 -7.93 11.71 -24.73
CA LEU A 111 -8.83 11.83 -23.58
C LEU A 111 -10.30 11.64 -23.97
N ASN A 112 -10.71 12.18 -25.11
CA ASN A 112 -12.07 12.05 -25.63
C ASN A 112 -12.45 10.57 -25.89
N SER A 113 -11.57 9.82 -26.54
CA SER A 113 -11.78 8.39 -26.82
C SER A 113 -11.79 7.56 -25.55
N ILE A 114 -10.98 7.93 -24.54
CA ILE A 114 -11.00 7.30 -23.22
C ILE A 114 -12.35 7.55 -22.54
N LEU A 115 -12.82 8.80 -22.48
CA LEU A 115 -14.11 9.16 -21.89
C LEU A 115 -15.28 8.41 -22.55
N LYS A 116 -15.29 8.32 -23.89
CA LYS A 116 -16.32 7.57 -24.63
C LYS A 116 -16.32 6.07 -24.37
N ARG A 117 -15.22 5.49 -23.88
CA ARG A 117 -15.16 4.09 -23.45
C ARG A 117 -15.56 3.91 -21.99
N MET A 118 -15.30 4.92 -21.15
CA MET A 118 -15.70 4.92 -19.75
C MET A 118 -17.22 5.10 -19.62
N LEU A 119 -17.78 6.01 -20.41
CA LEU A 119 -19.21 6.32 -20.47
C LEU A 119 -19.89 5.53 -21.58
N ARG A 120 -21.22 5.41 -21.50
CA ARG A 120 -22.01 4.92 -22.63
C ARG A 120 -22.04 5.99 -23.72
N ALA A 121 -22.11 5.58 -25.00
CA ALA A 121 -22.07 6.52 -26.12
C ALA A 121 -23.24 7.51 -26.15
N ASP A 122 -24.34 7.18 -25.48
CA ASP A 122 -25.57 7.95 -25.32
C ASP A 122 -25.69 8.64 -23.95
N ASP A 123 -24.60 8.67 -23.16
CA ASP A 123 -24.64 9.28 -21.83
C ASP A 123 -24.81 10.80 -21.94
N PRO A 124 -25.89 11.39 -21.35
CA PRO A 124 -26.15 12.83 -21.45
C PRO A 124 -25.07 13.68 -20.79
N ARG A 125 -24.22 13.10 -19.93
CA ARG A 125 -23.13 13.79 -19.23
C ARG A 125 -21.86 13.88 -20.06
N LEU A 126 -21.81 13.23 -21.23
CA LEU A 126 -20.60 13.12 -22.04
C LEU A 126 -20.02 14.49 -22.42
N GLU A 127 -20.87 15.43 -22.83
CA GLU A 127 -20.44 16.77 -23.23
C GLU A 127 -19.84 17.56 -22.06
N ASP A 128 -20.51 17.55 -20.91
CA ASP A 128 -20.04 18.20 -19.68
C ASP A 128 -18.69 17.60 -19.21
N MET A 129 -18.57 16.28 -19.24
CA MET A 129 -17.34 15.58 -18.85
C MET A 129 -16.19 15.83 -19.82
N GLN A 130 -16.47 15.92 -21.12
CA GLN A 130 -15.48 16.31 -22.13
C GLN A 130 -14.99 17.73 -21.87
N HIS A 131 -15.89 18.68 -21.63
CA HIS A 131 -15.53 20.06 -21.33
C HIS A 131 -14.66 20.17 -20.07
N TYR A 132 -15.05 19.49 -18.99
CA TYR A 132 -14.26 19.47 -17.75
C TYR A 132 -12.87 18.85 -17.96
N MET A 133 -12.79 17.75 -18.70
CA MET A 133 -11.51 17.10 -18.99
C MET A 133 -10.59 17.99 -19.84
N SER A 134 -11.13 18.73 -20.81
CA SER A 134 -10.35 19.71 -21.59
C SER A 134 -9.83 20.86 -20.72
N LEU A 135 -10.60 21.31 -19.72
CA LEU A 135 -10.13 22.30 -18.76
C LEU A 135 -8.97 21.76 -17.90
N LEU A 136 -9.04 20.49 -17.52
CA LEU A 136 -7.99 19.80 -16.74
C LEU A 136 -6.73 19.51 -17.57
N ASP A 137 -6.87 19.17 -18.85
CA ASP A 137 -5.75 18.79 -19.72
C ASP A 137 -4.79 19.96 -19.95
N GLY A 138 -5.28 21.19 -20.11
CA GLY A 138 -4.43 22.37 -20.34
C GLY A 138 -3.28 22.53 -19.35
N PRO A 139 -3.55 22.64 -18.03
CA PRO A 139 -2.49 22.79 -17.02
C PRO A 139 -1.74 21.48 -16.70
N MET A 140 -2.37 20.31 -16.86
CA MET A 140 -1.78 19.02 -16.44
C MET A 140 -1.14 18.22 -17.58
N MET A 141 -1.35 18.62 -18.84
CA MET A 141 -0.87 17.95 -20.05
C MET A 141 -1.18 16.44 -20.04
N LEU A 142 -2.39 16.07 -19.60
CA LEU A 142 -2.81 14.69 -19.37
C LEU A 142 -2.72 13.85 -20.64
N GLU A 143 -3.20 14.36 -21.78
CA GLU A 143 -3.17 13.62 -23.03
C GLU A 143 -1.74 13.34 -23.49
N SER A 144 -0.84 14.31 -23.33
CA SER A 144 0.59 14.16 -23.63
C SER A 144 1.24 13.14 -22.70
N ALA A 145 0.92 13.17 -21.40
CA ALA A 145 1.38 12.17 -20.45
C ALA A 145 0.86 10.76 -20.79
N ILE A 146 -0.37 10.65 -21.31
CA ILE A 146 -0.93 9.38 -21.77
C ILE A 146 -0.19 8.89 -23.02
N LYS A 147 0.14 9.77 -23.96
CA LYS A 147 0.89 9.39 -25.16
C LYS A 147 2.31 8.95 -24.82
N SER A 148 3.01 9.70 -23.96
CA SER A 148 4.37 9.34 -23.55
C SER A 148 4.43 7.98 -22.87
N MET A 149 3.38 7.58 -22.11
CA MET A 149 3.26 6.24 -21.50
C MET A 149 3.40 5.06 -22.49
N TYR A 150 3.19 5.31 -23.79
CA TYR A 150 3.31 4.30 -24.83
C TYR A 150 4.54 4.46 -25.71
N GLU A 151 5.18 5.63 -25.67
CA GLU A 151 6.36 5.96 -26.48
C GLU A 151 7.66 5.66 -25.73
N GLU A 152 7.69 5.93 -24.43
CA GLU A 152 8.85 5.60 -23.60
C GLU A 152 8.69 4.18 -23.04
N ASP A 153 9.78 3.42 -23.03
CA ASP A 153 9.86 2.20 -22.24
C ASP A 153 9.94 2.62 -20.77
N HIS A 154 8.77 2.89 -20.16
CA HIS A 154 8.57 3.45 -18.81
C HIS A 154 8.99 2.52 -17.67
N GLY A 155 10.20 1.97 -17.78
CA GLY A 155 10.73 0.98 -16.87
C GLY A 155 10.14 -0.41 -17.09
N GLN A 156 10.79 -1.37 -16.45
CA GLN A 156 10.46 -2.78 -16.56
C GLN A 156 9.02 -3.01 -16.07
N THR A 157 8.10 -3.30 -17.00
CA THR A 157 6.74 -3.75 -16.67
C THR A 157 6.80 -4.97 -15.75
N ARG A 158 5.91 -5.02 -14.75
CA ARG A 158 5.99 -6.02 -13.70
C ARG A 158 4.63 -6.59 -13.36
N VAL A 159 4.61 -7.91 -13.18
CA VAL A 159 3.54 -8.60 -12.46
C VAL A 159 3.82 -8.46 -10.98
N HIS A 160 2.86 -7.93 -10.24
CA HIS A 160 2.97 -7.79 -8.78
C HIS A 160 2.88 -9.16 -8.08
N ALA A 161 3.58 -9.32 -6.96
CA ALA A 161 3.68 -10.59 -6.23
C ALA A 161 2.32 -11.17 -5.83
N GLU A 162 1.34 -10.30 -5.50
CA GLU A 162 -0.03 -10.68 -5.19
C GLU A 162 -0.64 -11.52 -6.33
N ILE A 163 -0.46 -11.09 -7.57
CA ILE A 163 -0.99 -11.77 -8.76
C ILE A 163 -0.16 -12.99 -9.11
N GLN A 164 1.17 -12.91 -8.95
CA GLN A 164 2.05 -14.07 -9.17
C GLN A 164 1.60 -15.24 -8.28
N MET A 165 1.40 -15.00 -7.00
CA MET A 165 0.97 -16.02 -6.05
C MET A 165 -0.45 -16.50 -6.31
N LEU A 166 -1.38 -15.59 -6.64
CA LEU A 166 -2.75 -15.95 -6.97
C LEU A 166 -2.83 -16.87 -8.18
N GLU A 167 -2.13 -16.54 -9.26
CA GLU A 167 -2.13 -17.33 -10.50
C GLU A 167 -1.37 -18.64 -10.31
N GLU A 168 -0.26 -18.64 -9.56
CA GLU A 168 0.48 -19.84 -9.20
C GLU A 168 -0.40 -20.83 -8.43
N PHE A 169 -1.24 -20.35 -7.50
CA PHE A 169 -2.19 -21.21 -6.78
C PHE A 169 -3.34 -21.67 -7.68
N HIS A 170 -3.89 -20.78 -8.51
CA HIS A 170 -5.02 -21.09 -9.35
C HIS A 170 -4.69 -22.10 -10.45
N ARG A 171 -3.68 -21.78 -11.28
CA ARG A 171 -3.32 -22.57 -12.47
C ARG A 171 -2.80 -23.95 -12.09
N ASN A 172 -2.03 -24.02 -11.01
CA ASN A 172 -1.48 -25.29 -10.51
C ASN A 172 -2.42 -26.00 -9.53
N LYS A 173 -3.66 -25.54 -9.35
CA LYS A 173 -4.68 -26.15 -8.49
C LYS A 173 -4.16 -26.46 -7.08
N ARG A 174 -3.44 -25.51 -6.49
CA ARG A 174 -2.86 -25.68 -5.15
C ARG A 174 -3.95 -25.63 -4.08
N ASN A 175 -3.79 -26.45 -3.05
CA ASN A 175 -4.73 -26.52 -1.93
C ASN A 175 -4.42 -25.44 -0.89
N PHE A 176 -5.48 -24.87 -0.32
CA PHE A 176 -5.42 -23.97 0.81
C PHE A 176 -5.70 -24.71 2.11
N VAL A 177 -4.96 -24.34 3.17
CA VAL A 177 -5.21 -24.85 4.52
C VAL A 177 -6.58 -24.37 4.99
N GLY A 178 -7.39 -25.27 5.54
CA GLY A 178 -8.73 -24.93 6.05
C GLY A 178 -9.69 -24.35 5.00
N HIS A 179 -9.42 -24.56 3.71
CA HIS A 179 -10.13 -23.89 2.60
C HIS A 179 -10.07 -22.35 2.63
N ASP A 180 -9.17 -21.76 3.41
CA ASP A 180 -9.01 -20.32 3.48
C ASP A 180 -8.11 -19.84 2.32
N ARG A 181 -8.74 -19.27 1.29
CA ARG A 181 -8.08 -18.78 0.07
C ARG A 181 -7.39 -17.42 0.28
N TYR A 182 -6.77 -17.24 1.44
CA TYR A 182 -6.02 -16.06 1.81
C TYR A 182 -4.58 -16.15 1.27
N ILE A 183 -4.11 -15.05 0.68
CA ILE A 183 -2.73 -14.90 0.21
C ILE A 183 -2.15 -13.68 0.91
N ALA A 184 -1.19 -13.92 1.81
CA ALA A 184 -0.45 -12.87 2.48
C ALA A 184 0.66 -12.33 1.56
N CYS A 185 0.84 -11.01 1.57
CA CYS A 185 1.96 -10.33 0.93
C CYS A 185 2.61 -9.36 1.94
N SER A 186 3.88 -9.00 1.71
CA SER A 186 4.63 -8.14 2.63
C SER A 186 4.12 -6.70 2.72
N LYS A 187 3.29 -6.29 1.76
CA LYS A 187 2.60 -5.00 1.71
C LYS A 187 1.13 -5.23 1.35
N LEU A 188 0.32 -4.21 1.61
CA LEU A 188 -1.05 -4.16 1.10
C LEU A 188 -1.05 -4.20 -0.42
N ALA A 189 -2.13 -4.71 -1.00
CA ALA A 189 -2.26 -4.81 -2.44
C ALA A 189 -2.39 -3.43 -3.10
N CYS A 190 -1.87 -3.28 -4.31
CA CYS A 190 -2.21 -2.12 -5.13
C CYS A 190 -3.67 -2.17 -5.58
N LEU A 191 -4.19 -1.04 -6.10
CA LEU A 191 -5.58 -0.96 -6.54
C LEU A 191 -5.91 -2.00 -7.62
N CYS A 192 -5.01 -2.15 -8.60
CA CYS A 192 -5.16 -3.14 -9.67
C CYS A 192 -5.11 -4.58 -9.14
N CYS A 193 -4.22 -4.90 -8.18
CA CYS A 193 -4.17 -6.21 -7.54
C CYS A 193 -5.45 -6.52 -6.77
N ARG A 194 -5.98 -5.56 -6.00
CA ARG A 194 -7.25 -5.73 -5.27
C ARG A 194 -8.39 -6.07 -6.23
N PHE A 195 -8.56 -5.32 -7.31
CA PHE A 195 -9.60 -5.60 -8.30
C PHE A 195 -9.34 -6.90 -9.05
N TYR A 196 -8.08 -7.26 -9.32
CA TYR A 196 -7.73 -8.55 -9.90
C TYR A 196 -8.25 -9.68 -9.02
N PHE A 197 -7.94 -9.68 -7.71
CA PHE A 197 -8.44 -10.68 -6.76
C PHE A 197 -9.97 -10.76 -6.76
N ARG A 198 -10.64 -9.61 -6.68
CA ARG A 198 -12.12 -9.51 -6.65
C ARG A 198 -12.79 -10.18 -7.84
N HIS A 199 -12.25 -9.96 -9.04
CA HIS A 199 -12.87 -10.43 -10.28
C HIS A 199 -12.33 -11.78 -10.75
N HIS A 200 -11.39 -12.37 -10.02
CA HIS A 200 -10.79 -13.64 -10.36
C HIS A 200 -11.70 -14.83 -10.00
N PRO A 201 -11.88 -15.84 -10.88
CA PRO A 201 -12.78 -16.99 -10.74
C PRO A 201 -12.30 -17.96 -9.68
N GLY A 202 -11.05 -17.86 -9.25
CA GLY A 202 -10.51 -18.67 -8.17
C GLY A 202 -11.07 -18.33 -6.78
N GLN A 203 -11.94 -17.31 -6.66
CA GLN A 203 -12.65 -16.94 -5.43
C GLN A 203 -11.71 -16.72 -4.24
N PHE A 204 -10.61 -16.01 -4.47
CA PHE A 204 -9.62 -15.70 -3.44
C PHE A 204 -10.19 -14.66 -2.46
N ARG A 205 -9.67 -14.66 -1.22
CA ARG A 205 -9.99 -13.58 -0.26
C ARG A 205 -9.40 -12.27 -0.79
N GLU A 206 -10.25 -11.26 -0.96
CA GLU A 206 -9.81 -9.95 -1.44
C GLU A 206 -8.82 -9.33 -0.43
N PRO A 207 -7.62 -8.89 -0.87
CA PRO A 207 -6.64 -8.31 0.03
C PRO A 207 -7.02 -6.88 0.42
N ALA A 208 -6.59 -6.50 1.61
CA ALA A 208 -6.53 -5.08 1.98
C ALA A 208 -5.59 -4.33 1.02
N SER A 209 -5.88 -3.06 0.76
CA SER A 209 -5.19 -2.29 -0.28
C SER A 209 -4.84 -0.89 0.18
N HIS A 210 -3.66 -0.41 -0.25
CA HIS A 210 -3.22 0.97 -0.08
C HIS A 210 -3.78 1.91 -1.18
N GLN A 211 -4.69 1.43 -2.03
CA GLN A 211 -5.43 2.21 -3.05
C GLN A 211 -4.59 2.92 -4.13
N LYS A 212 -3.29 2.63 -4.26
CA LYS A 212 -2.46 3.24 -5.31
C LYS A 212 -2.52 2.47 -6.61
N THR A 213 -2.47 3.22 -7.70
CA THR A 213 -2.31 2.72 -9.06
C THR A 213 -0.84 2.80 -9.48
N TYR A 214 -0.33 1.72 -10.07
CA TYR A 214 1.02 1.68 -10.62
C TYR A 214 0.95 1.55 -12.14
N LEU A 215 1.54 2.48 -12.89
CA LEU A 215 1.45 2.52 -14.35
C LEU A 215 2.22 1.38 -15.03
N ASN A 216 3.27 0.87 -14.36
CA ASN A 216 4.07 -0.28 -14.78
C ASN A 216 3.44 -1.64 -14.40
N TRP A 217 2.29 -1.65 -13.71
CA TRP A 217 1.55 -2.87 -13.39
C TRP A 217 1.04 -3.54 -14.68
N ARG A 218 1.24 -4.85 -14.78
CA ARG A 218 0.73 -5.66 -15.89
C ARG A 218 0.22 -7.03 -15.38
N PRO A 219 -0.77 -7.63 -16.05
CA PRO A 219 -1.11 -9.02 -15.85
C PRO A 219 0.01 -9.94 -16.38
N ILE A 220 -0.08 -11.22 -16.02
CA ILE A 220 0.81 -12.27 -16.56
C ILE A 220 0.66 -12.36 -18.07
N GLU A 221 1.78 -12.39 -18.79
CA GLU A 221 1.80 -12.67 -20.22
C GLU A 221 1.23 -14.06 -20.52
N LEU A 222 0.40 -14.14 -21.56
CA LEU A 222 -0.16 -15.39 -22.05
C LEU A 222 0.46 -15.70 -23.43
N PRO A 223 1.44 -16.64 -23.49
CA PRO A 223 1.99 -17.09 -24.77
C PRO A 223 0.88 -17.60 -25.70
N GLY A 224 0.93 -17.20 -26.97
CA GLY A 224 -0.12 -17.48 -27.96
C GLY A 224 -1.35 -16.56 -27.87
N GLY A 225 -1.38 -15.64 -26.90
CA GLY A 225 -2.44 -14.65 -26.74
C GLY A 225 -3.82 -15.31 -26.66
N HIS A 226 -4.65 -15.07 -27.68
CA HIS A 226 -6.02 -15.57 -27.73
C HIS A 226 -6.18 -17.10 -27.79
N GLU A 227 -5.13 -17.81 -28.21
CA GLU A 227 -5.10 -19.27 -28.26
C GLU A 227 -4.80 -19.89 -26.89
N ASN A 228 -4.34 -19.09 -25.93
CA ASN A 228 -4.05 -19.55 -24.58
C ASN A 228 -5.34 -19.91 -23.83
N GLU A 229 -5.36 -21.04 -23.12
CA GLU A 229 -6.54 -21.49 -22.37
C GLU A 229 -7.01 -20.49 -21.29
N HIS A 230 -6.09 -19.66 -20.77
CA HIS A 230 -6.41 -18.64 -19.77
C HIS A 230 -6.84 -17.31 -20.36
N TRP A 231 -6.83 -17.15 -21.69
CA TRP A 231 -7.12 -15.88 -22.36
C TRP A 231 -8.50 -15.32 -22.03
N GLN A 232 -9.54 -16.15 -22.17
CA GLN A 232 -10.92 -15.70 -21.96
C GLN A 232 -11.12 -15.20 -20.53
N HIS A 233 -10.48 -15.89 -19.58
CA HIS A 233 -10.53 -15.55 -18.17
C HIS A 233 -9.78 -14.25 -17.88
N GLN A 234 -8.51 -14.14 -18.29
CA GLN A 234 -7.73 -12.92 -18.09
C GLN A 234 -8.38 -11.71 -18.76
N ARG A 235 -8.89 -11.86 -19.99
CA ARG A 235 -9.63 -10.81 -20.70
C ARG A 235 -10.84 -10.33 -19.89
N ARG A 236 -11.59 -11.25 -19.29
CA ARG A 236 -12.76 -10.91 -18.46
C ARG A 236 -12.34 -10.13 -17.21
N VAL A 237 -11.28 -10.56 -16.53
CA VAL A 237 -10.76 -9.83 -15.34
C VAL A 237 -10.32 -8.42 -15.73
N LEU A 238 -9.54 -8.28 -16.80
CA LEU A 238 -9.05 -6.98 -17.25
C LEU A 238 -10.20 -6.05 -17.67
N ALA A 239 -11.24 -6.57 -18.32
CA ALA A 239 -12.45 -5.80 -18.64
C ALA A 239 -13.17 -5.30 -17.38
N ASN A 240 -13.27 -6.15 -16.34
CA ASN A 240 -13.86 -5.76 -15.07
C ASN A 240 -13.00 -4.71 -14.33
N ILE A 241 -11.67 -4.90 -14.29
CA ILE A 241 -10.73 -3.90 -13.73
C ILE A 241 -10.88 -2.57 -14.47
N SER A 242 -10.94 -2.58 -15.80
CA SER A 242 -11.15 -1.38 -16.61
C SER A 242 -12.47 -0.69 -16.25
N THR A 243 -13.52 -1.45 -15.96
CA THR A 243 -14.82 -0.92 -15.53
C THR A 243 -14.74 -0.27 -14.15
N GLU A 244 -14.08 -0.92 -13.17
CA GLU A 244 -13.90 -0.38 -11.82
C GLU A 244 -13.07 0.92 -11.84
N LEU A 245 -11.97 0.94 -12.60
CA LEU A 245 -11.14 2.14 -12.77
C LEU A 245 -11.91 3.26 -13.48
N SER A 246 -12.70 2.92 -14.50
CA SER A 246 -13.55 3.90 -15.19
C SER A 246 -14.54 4.55 -14.24
N ARG A 247 -15.19 3.75 -13.37
CA ARG A 247 -16.12 4.26 -12.36
C ARG A 247 -15.43 5.16 -11.33
N ALA A 248 -14.21 4.80 -10.92
CA ALA A 248 -13.44 5.62 -9.98
C ALA A 248 -13.07 6.99 -10.57
N VAL A 249 -12.61 7.03 -11.83
CA VAL A 249 -12.30 8.28 -12.53
C VAL A 249 -13.57 9.09 -12.80
N GLU A 250 -14.66 8.45 -13.22
CA GLU A 250 -15.97 9.11 -13.37
C GLU A 250 -16.40 9.79 -12.07
N GLN A 251 -16.30 9.09 -10.94
CA GLN A 251 -16.66 9.64 -9.64
C GLN A 251 -15.77 10.84 -9.26
N GLN A 252 -14.46 10.80 -9.54
CA GLN A 252 -13.57 11.93 -9.32
C GLN A 252 -13.96 13.15 -10.17
N ILE A 253 -14.29 12.93 -11.44
CA ILE A 253 -14.75 14.00 -12.35
C ILE A 253 -16.06 14.62 -11.85
N VAL A 254 -17.07 13.79 -11.55
CA VAL A 254 -18.39 14.25 -11.11
C VAL A 254 -18.32 15.02 -9.79
N THR A 255 -17.46 14.58 -8.87
CA THR A 255 -17.27 15.24 -7.58
C THR A 255 -16.28 16.40 -7.64
N GLN A 256 -15.67 16.66 -8.81
CA GLN A 256 -14.59 17.63 -9.00
C GLN A 256 -13.48 17.48 -7.96
N GLN A 257 -13.24 16.24 -7.53
CA GLN A 257 -12.19 15.93 -6.57
C GLN A 257 -10.84 16.13 -7.23
N GLN A 258 -9.94 16.82 -6.52
CA GLN A 258 -8.54 16.85 -6.93
C GLN A 258 -7.94 15.44 -6.90
N PRO A 259 -6.89 15.17 -7.69
CA PRO A 259 -6.18 13.89 -7.64
C PRO A 259 -5.82 13.53 -6.21
N THR A 260 -6.05 12.26 -5.83
CA THR A 260 -5.74 11.78 -4.49
C THR A 260 -4.29 12.14 -4.16
N PRO A 261 -4.03 12.93 -3.10
CA PRO A 261 -2.69 13.35 -2.79
C PRO A 261 -1.84 12.11 -2.43
N TRP A 262 -0.54 12.19 -2.66
CA TRP A 262 0.38 11.09 -2.37
C TRP A 262 0.21 10.59 -0.92
N GLN A 263 0.07 9.28 -0.78
CA GLN A 263 0.03 8.56 0.49
C GLN A 263 1.19 7.54 0.51
N PRO A 264 1.71 7.08 1.65
CA PRO A 264 2.71 6.00 1.70
C PRO A 264 2.08 4.62 1.36
N ASP A 265 2.87 3.68 0.84
CA ASP A 265 2.41 2.28 0.57
C ASP A 265 2.11 1.50 1.85
N SER A 266 2.73 1.93 2.96
CA SER A 266 2.57 1.35 4.28
C SER A 266 1.48 2.10 5.03
N LEU A 267 0.40 1.41 5.40
CA LEU A 267 -0.54 1.95 6.37
C LEU A 267 0.12 1.91 7.74
N THR A 268 0.28 3.07 8.35
CA THR A 268 0.47 3.15 9.79
C THR A 268 -0.88 2.78 10.40
N ASN A 269 -1.04 1.54 10.88
CA ASN A 269 -2.23 1.07 11.60
C ASN A 269 -2.41 1.78 12.96
N ILE A 270 -2.29 3.11 12.99
CA ILE A 270 -2.61 3.96 14.13
C ILE A 270 -4.10 3.81 14.47
N THR A 271 -4.93 3.48 13.48
CA THR A 271 -6.39 3.30 13.59
C THR A 271 -6.83 1.99 12.93
N ALA A 272 -6.20 0.87 13.30
CA ALA A 272 -6.91 -0.40 13.27
C ALA A 272 -7.41 -0.65 14.70
N ASP A 273 -8.36 0.17 15.14
CA ASP A 273 -9.26 -0.31 16.19
C ASP A 273 -9.84 -1.63 15.69
N MET A 274 -9.92 -2.61 16.58
CA MET A 274 -10.56 -3.89 16.38
C MET A 274 -12.09 -3.75 16.16
N ALA A 275 -12.56 -2.65 15.59
CA ALA A 275 -13.94 -2.34 15.28
C ALA A 275 -14.54 -3.26 14.19
N ALA A 276 -13.72 -4.03 13.47
CA ALA A 276 -14.20 -5.09 12.58
C ALA A 276 -14.40 -6.45 13.27
N ALA A 277 -13.97 -6.60 14.54
CA ALA A 277 -14.09 -7.86 15.29
C ALA A 277 -15.23 -7.88 16.32
N SER A 278 -15.85 -6.73 16.67
CA SER A 278 -16.97 -6.65 17.63
C SER A 278 -18.38 -6.58 17.01
N LEU A 279 -18.56 -7.11 15.80
CA LEU A 279 -19.90 -7.37 15.25
C LEU A 279 -20.20 -8.86 15.16
N ALA A 280 -19.95 -9.61 16.22
CA ALA A 280 -20.59 -10.90 16.50
C ALA A 280 -20.15 -11.47 17.87
N GLU A 281 -20.37 -10.77 18.98
CA GLU A 281 -20.41 -11.45 20.29
C GLU A 281 -21.57 -10.87 21.11
N THR A 282 -22.63 -11.67 21.15
CA THR A 282 -23.83 -11.47 21.94
C THR A 282 -23.45 -11.45 23.43
N GLN A 283 -23.92 -10.43 24.15
CA GLN A 283 -23.77 -10.28 25.60
C GLN A 283 -24.33 -11.49 26.36
N GLU A 284 -23.53 -12.06 27.25
CA GLU A 284 -23.99 -12.76 28.45
C GLU A 284 -23.20 -12.17 29.65
N PRO A 285 -23.85 -11.70 30.72
CA PRO A 285 -23.18 -11.12 31.87
C PRO A 285 -22.75 -12.23 32.84
N PHE A 286 -21.49 -12.19 33.30
CA PHE A 286 -21.10 -12.92 34.51
C PHE A 286 -20.39 -11.99 35.49
N GLU A 287 -20.94 -11.95 36.70
CA GLU A 287 -20.53 -11.13 37.82
C GLU A 287 -19.27 -11.68 38.51
N SER A 288 -18.40 -10.72 38.87
CA SER A 288 -17.59 -10.56 40.09
C SER A 288 -16.70 -11.68 40.68
N GLU A 289 -15.48 -11.22 41.01
CA GLU A 289 -14.58 -11.60 42.11
C GLU A 289 -13.72 -12.86 41.95
N ASP A 290 -12.40 -12.67 41.76
CA ASP A 290 -11.47 -12.92 42.88
C ASP A 290 -10.04 -12.38 42.66
N ASN A 291 -9.62 -11.68 43.72
CA ASN A 291 -8.33 -11.16 44.15
C ASN A 291 -7.13 -12.14 44.03
N TRP A 292 -6.02 -11.73 43.39
CA TRP A 292 -4.69 -12.29 43.66
C TRP A 292 -3.59 -11.23 43.68
N ASN A 293 -2.91 -11.19 44.82
CA ASN A 293 -1.80 -10.32 45.20
C ASN A 293 -0.49 -10.65 44.46
N ASP A 294 0.34 -9.61 44.45
CA ASP A 294 1.79 -9.54 44.28
C ASP A 294 2.57 -10.77 44.79
N ASP A 295 3.53 -11.24 43.99
CA ASP A 295 4.82 -11.70 44.51
C ASP A 295 5.91 -11.58 43.43
N SER A 296 6.86 -10.71 43.73
CA SER A 296 8.12 -10.50 43.03
C SER A 296 9.01 -11.76 43.07
N ALA A 297 9.55 -12.14 41.92
CA ALA A 297 10.72 -13.02 41.86
C ALA A 297 11.73 -12.54 40.80
N SER A 298 12.75 -11.86 41.32
CA SER A 298 14.12 -11.67 40.85
C SER A 298 14.60 -12.59 39.72
N LEU A 299 15.14 -11.99 38.65
CA LEU A 299 16.15 -12.61 37.80
C LEU A 299 17.32 -11.63 37.61
N ALA A 300 18.20 -11.63 38.60
CA ALA A 300 19.56 -11.15 38.48
C ALA A 300 20.50 -12.31 38.11
N HIS A 301 21.50 -11.99 37.30
CA HIS A 301 22.69 -12.77 36.93
C HIS A 301 22.52 -13.87 35.88
N LEU A 302 23.12 -13.67 34.72
CA LEU A 302 24.46 -14.19 34.34
C LEU A 302 24.81 -13.52 32.99
N ASN A 303 25.64 -12.48 33.01
CA ASN A 303 27.10 -12.50 32.78
C ASN A 303 27.45 -11.92 31.40
N GLU A 304 27.97 -10.70 31.47
CA GLU A 304 28.95 -10.13 30.53
C GLU A 304 30.24 -10.94 30.62
N ASP A 305 30.87 -11.17 29.46
CA ASP A 305 32.30 -11.41 29.20
C ASP A 305 32.37 -11.95 27.75
N GLU A 306 33.23 -11.54 26.83
CA GLU A 306 34.08 -10.37 26.62
C GLU A 306 34.65 -10.58 25.19
N PHE A 307 35.15 -9.51 24.56
CA PHE A 307 36.06 -9.50 23.39
C PHE A 307 35.48 -9.94 22.02
N ASN A 308 35.81 -9.36 20.88
CA ASN A 308 36.57 -8.19 20.38
C ASN A 308 36.53 -8.40 18.83
N ASP A 309 36.81 -7.52 17.88
CA ASP A 309 37.12 -6.10 17.72
C ASP A 309 37.13 -5.92 16.17
N GLU A 310 36.96 -4.68 15.70
CA GLU A 310 37.52 -4.19 14.42
C GLU A 310 36.95 -4.71 13.07
N ALA A 311 36.79 -3.92 12.00
CA ALA A 311 37.04 -2.52 11.69
C ALA A 311 36.13 -2.16 10.47
N ASP A 312 35.53 -0.97 10.41
CA ASP A 312 35.99 0.19 9.61
C ASP A 312 34.98 0.46 8.48
N PHE A 313 34.14 1.48 8.66
CA PHE A 313 33.32 2.05 7.60
C PHE A 313 33.77 3.49 7.46
N SER A 314 34.67 3.72 6.52
CA SER A 314 35.08 5.06 6.12
C SER A 314 33.94 5.76 5.39
N ASP A 315 33.69 6.96 5.88
CA ASP A 315 32.82 8.00 5.39
C ASP A 315 33.54 8.76 4.27
N GLU A 316 32.92 8.91 3.09
CA GLU A 316 33.23 10.02 2.19
C GLU A 316 31.97 10.54 1.50
N THR A 317 31.50 11.67 2.01
CA THR A 317 30.64 12.65 1.35
C THR A 317 31.43 13.54 0.39
N ASN A 318 30.87 13.79 -0.82
CA ASN A 318 30.81 15.05 -1.61
C ASN A 318 30.98 14.74 -3.12
N SER A 319 29.99 15.01 -3.97
CA SER A 319 29.50 16.28 -4.55
C SER A 319 29.99 16.46 -6.00
N SER A 320 29.02 16.66 -6.91
CA SER A 320 29.05 17.47 -8.15
C SER A 320 30.42 17.80 -8.79
N ASP A 321 30.66 17.43 -10.05
CA ASP A 321 30.28 18.20 -11.25
C ASP A 321 30.90 17.60 -12.53
N GLU A 322 30.12 17.76 -13.61
CA GLU A 322 30.45 17.99 -15.02
C GLU A 322 31.57 17.25 -15.80
N SER A 323 31.16 16.89 -17.02
CA SER A 323 31.86 17.11 -18.31
C SER A 323 32.64 15.96 -18.96
N ASP A 324 31.97 15.43 -19.99
CA ASP A 324 32.43 15.31 -21.39
C ASP A 324 33.41 14.21 -21.82
N GLY A 325 33.04 13.59 -22.95
CA GLY A 325 33.97 13.15 -23.99
C GLY A 325 34.45 11.70 -23.95
N GLY A 326 33.99 10.89 -24.93
CA GLY A 326 34.83 9.84 -25.49
C GLY A 326 34.13 8.54 -25.87
N ALA A 327 33.58 8.50 -27.08
CA ALA A 327 33.30 7.27 -27.81
C ALA A 327 34.59 6.44 -28.00
N TYR A 328 34.48 5.10 -28.04
CA TYR A 328 35.03 4.26 -29.12
C TYR A 328 34.46 2.83 -29.06
N LEU A 329 33.88 2.45 -30.20
CA LEU A 329 33.58 1.12 -30.79
C LEU A 329 32.46 0.26 -30.20
#